data_AF-A0A432TX47-F1
#
_entry.id   AF-A0A432TX47-F1
#
_cell.length_a   1.000
_cell.length_b   1.000
_cell.length_c   1.000
_cell.angle_alpha   90.00
_cell.angle_beta   90.00
_cell.angle_gamma   90.00
#
_symmetry.space_group_name_H-M   'P 1'
#
loop_
_entity.id
_entity.type
_entity.pdbx_description
1 polymer ?
#
loop_
_entity_poly.entity_id
_entity_poly.type
_entity_poly.pdbx_seq_one_letter_code
_entity_poly.pdbx_strand_id
1 'polypeptide(L)'
;MSLPPKNLNSYPKFWPHKKGLVPAPLLPMSRKEMDELGWDCCDIIIVTGDAYVDHPSFGMAIIGRLLESQGFRVGIISQPDWHSADDFRQLGKPNLF
;
A
#
# COMPACT_ATOMS: atom_id res chain seq x y z
N MET A 1 33.93 3.23 -13.62
CA MET A 1 32.73 4.01 -14.00
C MET A 1 31.51 3.34 -13.39
N SER A 2 30.66 4.07 -12.67
CA SER A 2 29.38 3.57 -12.18
C SER A 2 28.44 3.34 -13.37
N LEU A 3 27.69 2.23 -13.37
CA LEU A 3 26.58 2.06 -14.30
C LEU A 3 25.51 3.15 -14.02
N PRO A 4 24.81 3.64 -15.05
CA PRO A 4 23.68 4.53 -14.84
C PRO A 4 22.55 3.82 -14.08
N PRO A 5 21.78 4.53 -13.24
CA PRO A 5 20.68 3.93 -12.50
C PRO A 5 19.60 3.41 -13.46
N LYS A 6 19.07 2.22 -13.15
CA LYS A 6 17.97 1.62 -13.91
C LYS A 6 16.67 2.41 -13.70
N ASN A 7 15.90 2.61 -14.76
CA ASN A 7 14.61 3.30 -14.67
C ASN A 7 13.62 2.51 -13.80
N LEU A 8 12.89 3.17 -12.91
CA LEU A 8 11.95 2.54 -11.98
C LEU A 8 10.87 1.69 -12.70
N ASN A 9 10.40 2.14 -13.86
CA ASN A 9 9.34 1.43 -14.60
C ASN A 9 9.86 0.25 -15.43
N SER A 10 11.16 -0.03 -15.39
CA SER A 10 11.78 -1.17 -16.10
C SER A 10 11.98 -2.40 -15.20
N TYR A 11 11.56 -2.34 -13.94
CA TYR A 11 11.50 -3.50 -13.07
C TYR A 11 10.25 -4.35 -13.38
N PRO A 12 10.32 -5.68 -13.28
CA PRO A 12 9.13 -6.51 -13.32
C PRO A 12 8.19 -6.11 -12.18
N LYS A 13 6.89 -5.99 -12.49
CA LYS A 13 5.86 -5.79 -11.47
C LYS A 13 5.81 -7.01 -10.55
N PHE A 14 5.60 -6.78 -9.25
CA PHE A 14 5.74 -7.81 -8.22
C PHE A 14 4.76 -8.97 -8.43
N TRP A 15 3.47 -8.66 -8.52
CA TRP A 15 2.47 -9.64 -8.90
C TRP A 15 2.31 -9.63 -10.42
N PRO A 16 2.24 -10.78 -11.11
CA PRO A 16 1.79 -10.77 -12.48
C PRO A 16 0.39 -10.15 -12.46
N HIS A 17 0.24 -9.02 -13.15
CA HIS A 17 -1.04 -8.37 -13.49
C HIS A 17 -1.99 -9.31 -14.27
N LYS A 18 -1.73 -10.62 -14.25
CA LYS A 18 -2.23 -11.64 -15.15
C LYS A 18 -3.70 -11.92 -15.00
N LYS A 19 -4.36 -11.57 -13.89
CA LYS A 19 -5.82 -11.68 -13.76
C LYS A 19 -6.38 -10.67 -12.76
N GLY A 20 -6.61 -9.43 -13.18
CA GLY A 20 -7.69 -8.61 -12.62
C GLY A 20 -7.44 -7.91 -11.29
N LEU A 21 -6.19 -7.67 -10.88
CA LEU A 21 -5.93 -6.76 -9.75
C LEU A 21 -6.19 -5.32 -10.23
N VAL A 22 -7.40 -4.84 -9.96
CA VAL A 22 -7.80 -3.44 -10.21
C VAL A 22 -7.24 -2.61 -9.04
N PRO A 23 -6.60 -1.46 -9.30
CA PRO A 23 -6.20 -0.54 -8.25
C PRO A 23 -7.36 -0.28 -7.31
N ALA A 24 -7.11 -0.29 -5.99
CA ALA A 24 -8.19 -0.05 -5.05
C ALA A 24 -8.73 1.37 -5.26
N PRO A 25 -10.06 1.61 -5.25
CA PRO A 25 -10.60 2.96 -5.38
C PRO A 25 -9.99 3.93 -4.36
N LEU A 26 -9.73 3.42 -3.15
CA LEU A 26 -8.96 4.03 -2.08
C LEU A 26 -8.09 2.93 -1.45
N LEU A 27 -6.90 3.28 -0.95
CA LEU A 27 -6.12 2.34 -0.14
C LEU A 27 -6.96 1.89 1.08
N PRO A 28 -7.11 0.58 1.33
CA PRO A 28 -7.88 0.08 2.46
C PRO A 28 -7.22 0.47 3.80
N MET A 29 -8.06 0.87 4.75
CA MET A 29 -7.68 1.18 6.14
C MET A 29 -8.23 0.16 7.13
N SER A 30 -9.09 -0.74 6.67
CA SER A 30 -9.71 -1.77 7.50
C SER A 30 -9.71 -3.14 6.84
N ARG A 31 -9.84 -4.18 7.67
CA ARG A 31 -9.99 -5.55 7.18
C ARG A 31 -11.23 -5.72 6.30
N LYS A 32 -12.32 -5.02 6.64
CA LYS A 32 -13.57 -5.05 5.86
C LYS A 32 -13.36 -4.54 4.44
N GLU A 33 -12.66 -3.43 4.26
CA GLU A 33 -12.34 -2.90 2.92
C GLU A 33 -11.42 -3.84 2.14
N MET A 34 -10.48 -4.52 2.81
CA MET A 34 -9.68 -5.57 2.16
C MET A 34 -10.55 -6.73 1.67
N ASP A 35 -11.52 -7.18 2.49
CA ASP A 35 -12.45 -8.24 2.11
C ASP A 35 -13.33 -7.83 0.91
N GLU A 36 -13.77 -6.56 0.86
CA GLU A 36 -14.49 -5.97 -0.29
C GLU A 36 -13.64 -5.94 -1.58
N LEU A 37 -12.33 -5.76 -1.44
CA LEU A 37 -11.35 -5.85 -2.54
C LEU A 37 -10.94 -7.30 -2.87
N GLY A 38 -11.38 -8.28 -2.09
CA GLY A 38 -10.97 -9.68 -2.20
C GLY A 38 -9.51 -9.93 -1.80
N TRP A 39 -8.94 -9.09 -0.94
CA TRP A 39 -7.55 -9.18 -0.48
C TRP A 39 -7.47 -9.96 0.82
N ASP A 40 -6.69 -11.03 0.82
CA ASP A 40 -6.39 -11.81 2.02
C ASP A 40 -5.36 -11.13 2.95
N CYS A 41 -4.45 -10.33 2.38
CA CYS A 41 -3.41 -9.58 3.08
C CYS A 41 -2.91 -8.40 2.22
N CYS A 42 -2.31 -7.40 2.86
CA CYS A 42 -1.53 -6.38 2.18
C CYS A 42 -0.11 -6.91 1.91
N ASP A 43 0.53 -6.44 0.85
CA ASP A 43 1.96 -6.67 0.63
C ASP A 43 2.78 -5.67 1.42
N ILE A 44 2.31 -4.41 1.47
CA ILE A 44 2.94 -3.31 2.17
C ILE A 44 1.87 -2.54 2.97
N ILE A 45 2.17 -2.16 4.21
CA ILE A 45 1.31 -1.26 5.00
C ILE A 45 2.05 0.05 5.24
N ILE A 46 1.42 1.16 4.83
CA ILE A 46 1.92 2.50 5.15
C ILE A 46 1.34 2.93 6.49
N VAL A 47 2.19 3.35 7.43
CA VAL A 47 1.74 3.93 8.70
C VAL A 47 2.10 5.41 8.70
N THR A 48 1.12 6.27 9.02
CA THR A 48 1.30 7.72 9.08
C THR A 48 0.62 8.33 10.30
N GLY A 49 1.25 9.34 10.91
CA GLY A 49 0.66 10.15 11.96
C GLY A 49 -0.22 11.30 11.44
N ASP A 50 -0.34 11.45 10.12
CA ASP A 50 -1.18 12.46 9.46
C ASP A 50 -2.49 11.82 8.95
N ALA A 51 -3.51 12.65 8.72
CA ALA A 51 -4.78 12.22 8.15
C ALA A 51 -4.57 11.71 6.72
N TYR A 52 -5.23 10.61 6.38
CA TYR A 52 -5.22 10.11 5.02
C TYR A 52 -6.33 10.73 4.17
N VAL A 53 -5.90 11.38 3.09
CA VAL A 53 -6.74 11.76 1.95
C VAL A 53 -6.01 11.28 0.71
N ASP A 54 -6.71 10.52 -0.14
CA ASP A 54 -6.13 10.03 -1.38
C ASP A 54 -6.04 11.14 -2.44
N HIS A 55 -5.08 12.05 -2.23
CA HIS A 55 -4.88 13.24 -3.05
C HIS A 55 -3.39 13.45 -3.31
N PRO A 56 -2.97 13.89 -4.51
CA PRO A 56 -1.55 14.07 -4.87
C PRO A 56 -0.80 15.12 -4.04
N SER A 57 -1.47 15.89 -3.17
CA SER A 57 -0.82 16.76 -2.20
C SER A 57 -0.34 16.03 -0.93
N PHE A 58 -0.73 14.76 -0.76
CA PHE A 58 -0.42 13.94 0.40
C PHE A 58 0.66 12.91 0.03
N GLY A 59 1.80 12.95 0.72
CA GLY A 59 2.97 12.13 0.37
C GLY A 59 2.71 10.62 0.44
N MET A 60 1.99 10.16 1.46
CA MET A 60 1.58 8.76 1.63
C MET A 60 0.67 8.27 0.50
N ALA A 61 -0.20 9.14 -0.04
CA ALA A 61 -1.03 8.81 -1.20
C ALA A 61 -0.16 8.60 -2.44
N ILE A 62 0.80 9.50 -2.71
CA ILE A 62 1.74 9.32 -3.83
C ILE A 62 2.52 8.02 -3.69
N ILE A 63 3.07 7.74 -2.50
CA ILE A 63 3.85 6.52 -2.25
C ILE A 63 2.99 5.28 -2.47
N GLY A 64 1.78 5.23 -1.89
CA GLY A 64 0.87 4.10 -2.04
C GLY A 64 0.48 3.85 -3.49
N ARG A 65 0.11 4.91 -4.22
CA ARG A 65 -0.26 4.83 -5.64
C ARG A 65 0.92 4.44 -6.54
N LEU A 66 2.13 4.90 -6.21
CA LEU A 66 3.34 4.44 -6.89
C LEU A 66 3.56 2.94 -6.68
N LEU A 67 3.47 2.45 -5.44
CA LEU A 67 3.63 1.04 -5.13
C LEU A 67 2.54 0.17 -5.81
N GLU A 68 1.27 0.59 -5.77
CA GLU A 68 0.21 -0.10 -6.52
C GLU A 68 0.49 -0.14 -8.03
N SER A 69 1.06 0.93 -8.61
CA SER A 69 1.43 0.93 -10.04
C SER A 69 2.50 -0.12 -10.39
N GLN A 70 3.33 -0.48 -9.40
CA GLN A 70 4.32 -1.55 -9.46
C GLN A 70 3.76 -2.94 -9.11
N GLY A 71 2.45 -3.03 -8.83
CA GLY A 71 1.71 -4.28 -8.63
C GLY A 71 1.68 -4.81 -7.20
N PHE A 72 1.90 -3.95 -6.20
CA PHE A 72 1.75 -4.29 -4.79
C PHE A 72 0.34 -3.98 -4.29
N ARG A 73 -0.19 -4.78 -3.36
CA ARG A 73 -1.38 -4.44 -2.58
C ARG A 73 -0.95 -3.60 -1.38
N VAL A 74 -1.42 -2.37 -1.30
CA VAL A 74 -0.98 -1.41 -0.28
C VAL A 74 -2.16 -1.05 0.62
N GLY A 75 -2.00 -1.23 1.92
CA GLY A 75 -2.92 -0.70 2.93
C GLY A 75 -2.33 0.53 3.61
N ILE A 76 -3.17 1.30 4.30
CA ILE A 76 -2.72 2.46 5.08
C ILE A 76 -3.35 2.48 6.48
N ILE A 77 -2.55 2.81 7.49
CA ILE A 77 -2.97 3.06 8.85
C ILE A 77 -2.65 4.53 9.14
N SER A 78 -3.69 5.35 9.28
CA SER A 78 -3.59 6.78 9.51
C SER A 78 -3.96 7.11 10.95
N GLN A 79 -3.12 7.92 11.60
CA GLN A 79 -3.30 8.36 12.98
C GLN A 79 -3.59 7.22 13.97
N PRO A 80 -2.82 6.13 13.99
CA PRO A 80 -3.03 5.08 14.98
C PRO A 80 -2.80 5.62 16.39
N ASP A 81 -3.59 5.14 17.36
CA ASP A 81 -3.29 5.33 18.77
C ASP A 81 -1.94 4.71 19.09
N TRP A 82 -0.97 5.55 19.45
CA TRP A 82 0.40 5.13 19.75
C TRP A 82 0.55 4.56 21.17
N HIS A 83 -0.49 4.62 22.00
CA HIS A 83 -0.50 4.00 23.33
C HIS A 83 -0.82 2.50 23.28
N SER A 84 -1.40 2.00 22.19
CA SER A 84 -1.67 0.58 21.98
C SER A 84 -1.05 0.09 20.67
N ALA A 85 -0.82 -1.22 20.58
CA ALA A 85 -0.40 -1.86 19.35
C ALA A 85 -1.60 -2.41 18.53
N ASP A 86 -2.82 -2.19 18.98
CA ASP A 86 -4.04 -2.75 18.34
C ASP A 86 -4.31 -2.11 16.97
N ASP A 87 -4.23 -0.78 16.88
CA ASP A 87 -4.40 -0.06 15.61
C ASP A 87 -3.37 -0.50 14.57
N PHE A 88 -2.11 -0.70 14.99
CA PHE A 88 -1.03 -1.19 14.13
C PHE A 88 -1.25 -2.63 13.62
N ARG A 89 -2.16 -3.39 14.23
CA ARG A 89 -2.49 -4.77 13.83
C ARG A 89 -3.78 -4.88 13.03
N GLN A 90 -4.52 -3.79 12.83
CA GLN A 90 -5.88 -3.82 12.26
C GLN A 90 -5.96 -4.43 10.84
N LEU A 91 -4.89 -4.31 10.06
CA LEU A 91 -4.77 -4.86 8.70
C LEU A 91 -4.14 -6.26 8.66
N GLY A 92 -3.69 -6.78 9.81
CA GLY A 92 -2.92 -8.01 9.91
C GLY A 92 -1.46 -7.86 9.48
N LYS A 93 -0.77 -9.00 9.33
CA LYS A 93 0.65 -9.04 8.95
C LYS A 93 0.81 -8.82 7.44
N PRO A 94 1.66 -7.89 6.99
CA PRO A 94 1.96 -7.70 5.57
C PRO A 94 2.89 -8.81 5.04
N ASN A 95 2.89 -9.04 3.72
CA ASN A 95 3.79 -10.02 3.10
C ASN A 95 5.24 -9.57 3.02
N LEU A 96 5.48 -8.25 2.89
CA LEU A 96 6.81 -7.68 2.66
C LEU A 96 7.22 -6.73 3.79
N PHE A 97 6.50 -5.62 3.96
CA PHE A 97 6.86 -4.51 4.87
C PHE A 97 5.66 -3.99 5.64
#